data_AF-A0A257KYG5-F1
#
_entry.id   AF-A0A257KYG5-F1
#
_cell.length_a   1.000
_cell.length_b   1.000
_cell.length_c   1.000
_cell.angle_alpha   90.00
_cell.angle_beta   90.00
_cell.angle_gamma   90.00
#
_symmetry.space_group_name_H-M   'P 1'
#
loop_
_entity.id
_entity.type
_entity.pdbx_description
1 polymer ?
#
loop_
_entity_poly.entity_id
_entity_poly.type
_entity_poly.pdbx_seq_one_letter_code
_entity_poly.pdbx_strand_id
1 'polypeptide(L)'
;MTVPKTLRWFFCDRRTGTVTIVQAPNLALWIVIAAGMLLLLWPQSGALTVIMKGGLLVWSADEMARGVNPWRRCLGFADAAHELSTVL
;
A
#
# COMPACT_ATOMS: atom_id res chain seq x y z
N MET A 1 6.53 1.20 31.62
CA MET A 1 7.39 1.28 30.42
C MET A 1 6.82 2.36 29.50
N THR A 2 7.49 3.49 29.34
CA THR A 2 7.05 4.57 28.43
C THR A 2 7.55 4.26 27.02
N VAL A 3 6.65 3.98 26.08
CA VAL A 3 7.01 3.79 24.67
C VAL A 3 7.63 5.08 24.13
N PRO A 4 8.82 5.03 23.50
CA PRO A 4 9.46 6.22 22.96
C PRO A 4 8.56 6.90 21.92
N LYS A 5 8.52 8.25 21.93
CA LYS A 5 7.65 9.06 21.06
C LYS A 5 7.83 8.72 19.57
N THR A 6 9.03 8.34 19.16
CA THR A 6 9.38 7.91 17.80
C THR A 6 8.71 6.60 17.40
N LEU A 7 8.70 5.60 18.28
CA LEU A 7 8.05 4.31 18.03
C LEU A 7 6.53 4.45 18.07
N ARG A 8 6.02 5.31 18.95
CA ARG A 8 4.60 5.65 18.98
C ARG A 8 4.18 6.39 17.71
N TRP A 9 5.01 7.30 17.18
CA TRP A 9 4.79 7.97 15.90
C TRP A 9 4.87 7.01 14.70
N PHE A 10 5.66 5.94 14.80
CA PHE A 10 5.75 4.94 13.74
C PHE A 10 4.38 4.30 13.45
N PHE A 11 3.57 4.10 14.50
CA PHE A 11 2.26 3.45 14.40
C PHE A 11 1.06 4.37 14.68
N CYS A 12 1.25 5.58 15.19
CA CYS A 12 0.17 6.51 15.54
C CYS A 12 0.23 7.82 14.76
N ASP A 13 -0.93 8.37 14.43
CA ASP A 13 -1.05 9.68 13.79
C ASP A 13 -0.59 10.82 14.73
N ARG A 14 0.10 11.82 14.17
CA ARG A 14 0.65 12.97 14.93
C ARG A 14 -0.44 13.89 15.49
N ARG A 15 -1.60 13.96 14.86
CA ARG A 15 -2.69 14.89 15.20
C ARG A 15 -3.73 14.29 16.11
N THR A 16 -4.06 13.02 15.92
CA THR A 16 -5.13 12.34 16.68
C THR A 16 -4.62 11.39 17.75
N GLY A 17 -3.36 10.96 17.69
CA GLY A 17 -2.77 10.03 18.65
C GLY A 17 -3.32 8.60 18.57
N THR A 18 -4.18 8.32 17.58
CA THR A 18 -4.76 7.00 17.33
C THR A 18 -3.76 6.09 16.61
N VAL A 19 -3.81 4.80 16.91
CA VAL A 19 -3.02 3.76 16.23
C VAL A 19 -3.53 3.63 14.79
N THR A 20 -2.72 4.06 13.83
CA THR A 20 -3.00 4.06 12.40
C THR A 20 -2.16 2.98 11.71
N ILE A 21 -2.29 1.74 12.20
CA ILE A 21 -1.66 0.56 11.59
C ILE A 21 -2.47 0.11 10.36
N VAL A 22 -3.80 0.19 10.46
CA VAL A 22 -4.74 -0.20 9.40
C VAL A 22 -5.62 1.01 9.08
N GLN A 23 -5.57 1.48 7.84
CA GLN A 23 -6.52 2.46 7.31
C GLN A 23 -7.41 1.79 6.28
N ALA A 24 -8.61 2.35 6.09
CA ALA A 24 -9.47 1.93 5.01
C ALA A 24 -8.72 2.02 3.67
N PRO A 25 -8.91 1.05 2.75
CA PRO A 25 -8.29 1.07 1.45
C PRO A 25 -8.66 2.38 0.72
N ASN A 26 -7.67 3.04 0.12
CA ASN A 26 -7.94 4.15 -0.78
C ASN A 26 -8.47 3.62 -2.13
N LEU A 27 -8.99 4.52 -2.98
CA LEU A 27 -9.60 4.14 -4.26
C LEU A 27 -8.65 3.30 -5.14
N ALA A 28 -7.36 3.62 -5.14
CA ALA A 28 -6.36 2.86 -5.91
C ALA A 28 -6.26 1.41 -5.42
N LEU A 29 -6.23 1.19 -4.11
CA LEU A 29 -6.22 -0.15 -3.53
C LEU A 29 -7.51 -0.92 -3.84
N TRP A 30 -8.67 -0.25 -3.84
CA TRP A 30 -9.94 -0.87 -4.25
C TRP A 30 -9.92 -1.34 -5.71
N ILE A 31 -9.32 -0.56 -6.61
CA ILE A 31 -9.16 -0.94 -8.01
C ILE A 31 -8.25 -2.18 -8.12
N VAL A 32 -7.13 -2.20 -7.41
CA VAL A 32 -6.21 -3.35 -7.38
C VAL A 32 -6.90 -4.60 -6.83
N ILE A 33 -7.63 -4.48 -5.73
CA ILE A 33 -8.39 -5.60 -5.14
C ILE A 33 -9.41 -6.13 -6.15
N ALA A 34 -10.20 -5.25 -6.78
CA ALA A 34 -11.18 -5.65 -7.77
C ALA A 34 -10.52 -6.34 -8.98
N ALA A 35 -9.42 -5.79 -9.50
CA ALA A 35 -8.66 -6.39 -10.59
C ALA A 35 -8.09 -7.76 -10.22
N GLY A 36 -7.56 -7.90 -9.00
CA GLY A 36 -7.07 -9.17 -8.46
C GLY A 36 -8.18 -10.22 -8.34
N MET A 37 -9.36 -9.84 -7.84
CA MET A 37 -10.53 -10.74 -7.78
C MET A 37 -10.97 -11.19 -9.17
N LEU A 38 -10.95 -10.29 -10.17
CA LEU A 38 -11.26 -10.65 -11.55
C LEU A 38 -10.19 -11.56 -12.15
N LEU A 39 -8.91 -11.37 -11.82
CA LEU A 39 -7.82 -12.26 -12.24
C LEU A 39 -7.98 -13.69 -11.71
N LEU A 40 -8.59 -13.89 -10.53
CA LEU A 40 -8.90 -15.25 -10.05
C LEU A 40 -9.85 -15.99 -10.99
N LEU A 41 -10.77 -15.27 -11.65
CA LEU A 41 -11.72 -15.82 -12.60
C LEU A 41 -11.16 -15.90 -14.03
N TRP A 42 -10.29 -14.95 -14.41
CA TRP A 42 -9.65 -14.88 -15.72
C TRP A 42 -8.12 -14.72 -15.61
N PRO A 43 -7.38 -15.78 -15.21
CA PRO A 43 -5.94 -15.68 -14.91
C PRO A 43 -5.08 -15.32 -16.12
N GLN A 44 -5.57 -15.59 -17.33
CA GLN A 44 -4.87 -15.35 -18.59
C GLN A 44 -5.04 -13.91 -19.10
N SER A 45 -5.80 -13.07 -18.40
CA SER A 45 -6.07 -11.70 -18.83
C SER A 45 -4.87 -10.79 -18.60
N GLY A 46 -4.08 -10.57 -19.66
CA GLY A 46 -2.96 -9.62 -19.63
C GLY A 46 -3.37 -8.19 -19.24
N ALA A 47 -4.57 -7.76 -19.66
CA ALA A 47 -5.09 -6.44 -19.32
C ALA A 47 -5.33 -6.29 -17.80
N LEU A 48 -5.94 -7.30 -17.16
CA LEU A 48 -6.15 -7.25 -15.71
C LEU A 48 -4.82 -7.32 -14.95
N THR A 49 -3.86 -8.11 -15.44
CA THR A 49 -2.50 -8.16 -14.86
C THR A 49 -1.82 -6.79 -14.90
N VAL A 50 -1.92 -6.08 -16.03
CA VAL A 50 -1.38 -4.71 -16.15
C VAL A 50 -2.10 -3.74 -15.23
N ILE A 51 -3.43 -3.81 -15.12
CA ILE A 51 -4.20 -2.95 -14.21
C ILE A 51 -3.82 -3.23 -12.75
N MET A 52 -3.70 -4.49 -12.35
CA MET A 52 -3.33 -4.88 -10.99
C MET A 52 -1.92 -4.40 -10.64
N LYS A 53 -0.91 -4.75 -11.46
CA LYS A 53 0.49 -4.36 -11.22
C LYS A 53 0.70 -2.85 -11.33
N GLY A 54 0.14 -2.22 -12.36
CA GLY A 54 0.21 -0.77 -12.55
C GLY A 54 -0.51 -0.02 -11.42
N GLY A 55 -1.66 -0.54 -10.96
CA GLY A 55 -2.38 0.01 -9.82
C GLY A 55 -1.58 -0.07 -8.52
N LEU A 56 -0.86 -1.17 -8.27
CA LEU A 56 0.06 -1.31 -7.13
C LEU A 56 1.22 -0.31 -7.22
N LEU A 57 1.83 -0.14 -8.39
CA LEU A 57 2.88 0.87 -8.60
C LEU A 57 2.39 2.30 -8.37
N VAL A 58 1.19 2.65 -8.84
CA VAL A 58 0.60 3.97 -8.58
C VAL A 58 0.27 4.14 -7.10
N TRP A 59 -0.28 3.11 -6.47
CA TRP A 59 -0.61 3.13 -5.05
C TRP A 59 0.64 3.29 -4.19
N SER A 60 1.70 2.51 -4.44
CA SER A 60 2.97 2.59 -3.70
C SER A 60 3.59 3.98 -3.83
N ALA A 61 3.58 4.58 -5.02
CA ALA A 61 4.05 5.96 -5.22
C ALA A 61 3.22 7.00 -4.45
N ASP A 62 1.89 6.90 -4.48
CA ASP A 62 1.01 7.77 -3.69
C ASP A 62 1.25 7.60 -2.19
N GLU A 63 1.45 6.37 -1.72
CA GLU A 63 1.69 6.03 -0.33
C GLU A 63 3.05 6.53 0.18
N MET A 64 4.08 6.47 -0.66
CA MET A 64 5.40 7.04 -0.37
C MET A 64 5.32 8.57 -0.22
N ALA A 65 4.54 9.24 -1.07
CA ALA A 65 4.38 10.69 -1.05
C ALA A 65 3.47 11.19 0.09
N ARG A 66 2.32 10.52 0.29
CA ARG A 66 1.22 10.98 1.16
C ARG A 66 1.04 10.14 2.43
N GLY A 67 1.87 9.11 2.66
CA GLY A 67 1.82 8.29 3.86
C GLY A 67 1.96 9.13 5.12
N VAL A 68 0.95 9.05 5.99
CA VAL A 68 0.81 9.87 7.22
C VAL A 68 1.79 9.46 8.33
N ASN A 69 2.27 8.22 8.29
CA ASN A 69 3.25 7.67 9.22
C ASN A 69 4.37 6.93 8.44
N PRO A 70 5.55 6.74 9.07
CA PRO A 70 6.67 6.03 8.46
C PRO A 70 6.32 4.60 8.06
N TRP A 71 5.50 3.94 8.88
CA TRP A 71 5.04 2.58 8.62
C TRP A 71 4.39 2.46 7.24
N ARG A 72 3.44 3.35 6.91
CA ARG A 72 2.76 3.37 5.62
C ARG A 72 3.69 3.68 4.47
N ARG A 73 4.64 4.60 4.65
CA ARG A 73 5.66 4.87 3.63
C ARG A 73 6.54 3.64 3.38
N CYS A 74 6.94 2.92 4.42
CA CYS A 74 7.68 1.66 4.29
C CYS A 74 6.86 0.59 3.56
N LEU A 75 5.54 0.51 3.77
CA LEU A 75 4.67 -0.39 3.00
C LEU A 75 4.67 -0.05 1.51
N GLY A 76 4.56 1.23 1.16
CA GLY A 76 4.67 1.67 -0.24
C GLY A 76 6.03 1.30 -0.86
N PHE A 77 7.13 1.52 -0.14
CA PHE A 77 8.46 1.10 -0.59
C PHE A 77 8.59 -0.42 -0.77
N ALA A 78 8.07 -1.20 0.17
CA ALA A 78 8.14 -2.66 0.13
C ALA A 78 7.34 -3.22 -1.06
N ASP A 79 6.15 -2.66 -1.31
CA ASP A 79 5.32 -3.03 -2.45
C ASP A 79 5.98 -2.67 -3.79
N ALA A 80 6.51 -1.44 -3.92
CA ALA A 80 7.26 -1.02 -5.09
C ALA A 80 8.49 -1.93 -5.36
N ALA A 81 9.23 -2.30 -4.30
CA ALA A 81 10.37 -3.21 -4.43
C ALA A 81 9.95 -4.62 -4.86
N HIS A 82 8.84 -5.14 -4.32
CA HIS A 82 8.27 -6.43 -4.72
C HIS A 82 7.85 -6.41 -6.20
N GLU A 83 7.10 -5.39 -6.63
CA GLU A 83 6.68 -5.27 -8.02
C GLU A 83 7.89 -5.16 -8.96
N LEU A 84 8.90 -4.35 -8.61
CA LEU A 84 10.14 -4.28 -9.39
C LEU A 84 10.87 -5.64 -9.47
N SER A 85 10.91 -6.41 -8.37
CA SER A 85 11.54 -7.74 -8.34
C SER A 85 10.80 -8.81 -9.15
N THR A 86 9.51 -8.61 -9.43
CA THR A 86 8.71 -9.54 -10.24
C THR A 86 8.62 -9.13 -11.71
N VAL A 87 9.09 -7.92 -12.04
CA VAL A 87 9.13 -7.38 -13.41
C VAL A 87 10.52 -7.49 -14.03
N LEU A 88 11.59 -7.41 -13.23
CA LEU A 88 13.00 -7.65 -13.63
C LEU A 88 13.35 -9.13 -13.57
#